data_AF-A0A955EVV2-F1
#
_entry.id   AF-A0A955EVV2-F1
#
_cell.length_a   1.000
_cell.length_b   1.000
_cell.length_c   1.000
_cell.angle_alpha   90.00
_cell.angle_beta   90.00
_cell.angle_gamma   90.00
#
_symmetry.space_group_name_H-M   'P 1'
#
loop_
_entity.id
_entity.type
_entity.pdbx_description
1 polymer ?
#
loop_
_entity_poly.entity_id
_entity_poly.type
_entity_poly.pdbx_seq_one_letter_code
_entity_poly.pdbx_strand_id
1 'polypeptide(L)'
;GMLAAVLSLIPIFGTILSSIPIVVIGTTDSIETGVLALAWIVLIHVIEANVLNPLIMGSHARMHPVIIIFALLAGEHYFGVWGALLAVPTASIVQSCFRFYLHEVEGLPEPPHDDSHGQAFKKLIGWVKKKLGKGDAPAAAS
;
A
#
# COMPACT_ATOMS: atom_id res chain seq x y z
N GLY A 1 -11.90 -2.86 -12.10
CA GLY A 1 -11.10 -1.74 -12.64
C GLY A 1 -11.72 -0.40 -12.33
N MET A 2 -12.70 0.05 -13.14
CA MET A 2 -13.29 1.39 -13.02
C MET A 2 -14.02 1.65 -11.69
N LEU A 3 -14.82 0.71 -11.20
CA LEU A 3 -15.44 0.78 -9.87
C LEU A 3 -14.40 0.84 -8.75
N ALA A 4 -13.35 0.02 -8.82
CA ALA A 4 -12.26 0.04 -7.84
C ALA A 4 -11.49 1.38 -7.88
N ALA A 5 -11.32 1.99 -9.05
CA ALA A 5 -10.67 3.29 -9.20
C ALA A 5 -11.51 4.43 -8.59
N VAL A 6 -12.84 4.39 -8.80
CA VAL A 6 -13.76 5.35 -8.15
C VAL A 6 -13.77 5.15 -6.63
N LEU A 7 -13.85 3.89 -6.19
CA LEU A 7 -13.85 3.55 -4.77
C LEU A 7 -12.49 3.77 -4.10
N SER A 8 -11.36 3.79 -4.83
CA SER A 8 -10.05 4.13 -4.28
C SER A 8 -9.81 5.64 -4.19
N LEU A 9 -10.55 6.43 -4.96
CA LEU A 9 -10.55 7.89 -4.87
C LEU A 9 -11.18 8.35 -3.54
N ILE A 10 -12.26 7.68 -3.10
CA ILE A 10 -12.98 8.00 -1.87
C ILE A 10 -12.07 7.96 -0.62
N PRO A 11 -11.23 6.92 -0.39
CA PRO A 11 -10.25 6.88 0.68
C PRO A 11 -9.28 8.06 0.66
N ILE A 12 -8.72 8.40 -0.50
CA ILE A 12 -7.72 9.47 -0.63
C ILE A 12 -8.36 10.82 -0.26
N PHE A 13 -9.54 11.10 -0.79
CA PHE A 13 -10.26 12.31 -0.43
C PHE A 13 -10.71 12.27 1.04
N GLY A 14 -11.17 11.12 1.55
CA GLY A 14 -11.62 10.95 2.92
C GLY A 14 -10.52 11.20 3.96
N THR A 15 -9.29 10.71 3.72
CA THR A 15 -8.16 10.94 4.62
C THR A 15 -7.70 12.39 4.60
N ILE A 16 -7.61 13.01 3.41
CA ILE A 16 -7.25 14.43 3.28
C ILE A 16 -8.32 15.31 3.94
N LEU A 17 -9.60 15.09 3.63
CA LEU A 17 -10.68 15.93 4.13
C LEU A 17 -10.91 15.77 5.64
N SER A 18 -10.61 14.61 6.22
CA SER A 18 -10.72 14.37 7.67
C SER A 18 -9.50 14.85 8.45
N SER A 19 -8.30 14.84 7.85
CA SER A 19 -7.08 15.33 8.52
C SER A 19 -7.12 16.84 8.82
N ILE A 20 -7.71 17.63 7.93
CA ILE A 20 -7.85 19.09 8.08
C ILE A 20 -8.61 19.47 9.37
N PRO A 21 -9.87 19.04 9.59
CA PRO A 21 -10.61 19.39 10.80
C PRO A 21 -9.97 18.83 12.07
N ILE A 22 -9.33 17.65 12.03
CA ILE A 22 -8.59 17.10 13.18
C ILE A 22 -7.48 18.05 13.63
N VAL A 23 -6.68 18.56 12.70
CA VAL A 23 -5.59 19.48 13.03
C VAL A 23 -6.15 20.82 13.50
N VAL A 24 -7.18 21.35 12.83
CA VAL A 24 -7.82 22.62 13.23
C VAL A 24 -8.41 22.54 14.64
N ILE A 25 -9.13 21.46 14.96
CA ILE A 25 -9.69 21.24 16.31
C ILE A 25 -8.56 21.08 17.33
N GLY A 26 -7.53 20.28 17.02
CA GLY A 26 -6.37 20.11 17.91
C GLY A 26 -5.64 21.42 18.21
N THR A 27 -5.54 22.31 17.22
CA THR A 27 -4.90 23.63 17.38
C THR A 27 -5.77 24.61 18.18
N THR A 28 -7.08 24.36 18.26
CA THR A 28 -8.03 25.19 19.03
C THR A 28 -7.84 25.01 20.53
N ASP A 29 -7.49 23.80 21.00
CA ASP A 29 -7.15 23.56 22.40
C ASP A 29 -5.76 24.12 22.74
N SER A 30 -4.75 23.79 21.95
CA SER A 30 -3.42 24.40 22.05
C SER A 30 -2.60 24.15 20.77
N ILE A 31 -1.64 25.03 20.48
CA ILE A 31 -0.72 24.84 19.34
C ILE A 31 0.07 23.53 19.50
N GLU A 32 0.48 23.18 20.72
CA GLU A 32 1.18 21.93 21.01
C GLU A 32 0.32 20.71 20.67
N THR A 33 -0.96 20.72 21.04
CA THR A 33 -1.92 19.65 20.74
C THR A 33 -2.16 19.51 19.23
N GLY A 34 -2.26 20.62 18.49
CA GLY A 34 -2.38 20.61 17.04
C GLY A 34 -1.17 20.01 16.32
N VAL A 35 0.04 20.37 16.78
CA VAL A 35 1.31 19.80 16.25
C VAL A 35 1.42 18.31 16.56
N LEU A 36 1.05 17.88 17.77
CA LEU A 36 1.00 16.47 18.17
C LEU A 36 0.01 15.66 17.33
N ALA A 37 -1.18 16.21 17.06
CA ALA A 37 -2.18 15.58 16.21
C ALA A 37 -1.67 15.41 14.76
N LEU A 38 -1.05 16.45 14.20
CA LEU A 38 -0.44 16.37 12.87
C LEU A 38 0.67 15.32 12.81
N ALA A 39 1.56 15.30 13.82
CA ALA A 39 2.63 14.31 13.90
C ALA A 39 2.08 12.88 13.95
N TRP A 40 1.00 12.65 14.69
CA TRP A 40 0.31 11.37 14.73
C TRP A 40 -0.31 10.96 13.38
N ILE A 41 -0.98 11.89 12.71
CA ILE A 41 -1.55 11.64 11.37
C ILE A 41 -0.45 11.23 10.39
N VAL A 42 0.66 11.97 10.37
CA VAL A 42 1.80 11.68 9.49
C VAL A 42 2.41 10.32 9.83
N LEU A 43 2.60 10.02 11.11
CA LEU A 43 3.15 8.73 11.55
C LEU A 43 2.28 7.56 11.08
N ILE A 44 0.96 7.68 11.23
CA ILE A 44 0.01 6.66 10.74
C ILE A 44 0.11 6.51 9.23
N HIS A 45 0.10 7.60 8.46
CA HIS A 45 0.23 7.54 7.00
C HIS A 45 1.55 6.90 6.55
N VAL A 46 2.65 7.18 7.25
CA VAL A 46 3.96 6.58 6.95
C VAL A 46 3.94 5.08 7.22
N ILE A 47 3.33 4.64 8.33
CA ILE A 47 3.15 3.22 8.64
C ILE A 47 2.23 2.56 7.61
N GLU A 48 1.16 3.24 7.22
CA GLU A 48 0.24 2.75 6.20
C GLU A 48 0.95 2.54 4.86
N ALA A 49 1.68 3.55 4.40
CA ALA A 49 2.39 3.52 3.13
C ALA A 49 3.53 2.50 3.10
N ASN A 50 4.29 2.37 4.20
CA ASN A 50 5.51 1.58 4.22
C ASN A 50 5.36 0.18 4.83
N VAL A 51 4.31 -0.08 5.61
CA VAL A 51 4.11 -1.37 6.31
C VAL A 51 2.79 -2.01 5.93
N LEU A 52 1.66 -1.33 6.10
CA LEU A 52 0.35 -1.93 5.78
C LEU A 52 0.20 -2.16 4.28
N ASN A 53 0.50 -1.17 3.44
CA ASN A 53 0.40 -1.32 1.99
C ASN A 53 1.18 -2.53 1.47
N PRO A 54 2.48 -2.74 1.77
CA PRO A 54 3.19 -3.93 1.31
C PRO A 54 2.67 -5.23 1.96
N LEU A 55 2.21 -5.19 3.21
CA LEU A 55 1.64 -6.35 3.88
C LEU A 55 0.29 -6.77 3.26
N ILE A 56 -0.54 -5.81 2.85
CA ILE A 56 -1.87 -6.03 2.25
C ILE A 56 -1.75 -6.34 0.75
N MET A 57 -0.91 -5.60 0.03
CA MET A 57 -0.78 -5.68 -1.43
C MET A 57 0.15 -6.78 -1.92
N GLY A 58 0.84 -7.49 -1.01
CA GLY A 58 1.56 -8.75 -1.26
C GLY A 58 2.13 -8.88 -2.67
N SER A 59 3.20 -8.16 -2.98
CA SER A 59 4.12 -8.39 -4.12
C SER A 59 3.53 -8.46 -5.54
N HIS A 60 2.31 -8.00 -5.82
CA HIS A 60 1.68 -8.16 -7.14
C HIS A 60 1.22 -6.86 -7.78
N ALA A 61 2.16 -6.14 -8.41
CA ALA A 61 1.95 -5.42 -9.67
C ALA A 61 3.26 -4.76 -10.09
N ARG A 62 4.20 -5.53 -10.63
CA ARG A 62 5.37 -4.96 -11.33
C ARG A 62 4.93 -4.43 -12.71
N MET A 63 4.14 -3.37 -12.71
CA MET A 63 3.94 -2.57 -13.92
C MET A 63 5.24 -1.88 -14.22
N HIS A 64 5.76 -2.08 -15.44
CA HIS A 64 6.97 -1.38 -15.84
C HIS A 64 6.64 0.13 -15.88
N PRO A 65 7.40 1.01 -15.19
CA PRO A 65 7.09 2.44 -15.07
C PRO A 65 6.88 3.12 -16.42
N VAL A 66 7.57 2.63 -17.46
CA VAL A 66 7.42 3.09 -18.86
C VAL A 66 5.97 2.95 -19.37
N ILE A 67 5.26 1.88 -19.04
CA ILE A 67 3.87 1.67 -19.48
C ILE A 67 2.96 2.74 -18.87
N ILE A 68 3.18 3.09 -17.60
CA ILE A 68 2.42 4.11 -16.88
C ILE A 68 2.67 5.49 -17.52
N ILE A 69 3.92 5.82 -17.82
CA ILE A 69 4.29 7.08 -18.48
C ILE A 69 3.64 7.19 -19.86
N PHE A 70 3.69 6.13 -20.68
CA PHE A 70 3.04 6.13 -22.00
C PHE A 70 1.53 6.28 -21.90
N ALA A 71 0.89 5.58 -20.96
CA ALA A 71 -0.54 5.70 -20.75
C ALA A 71 -0.95 7.10 -20.29
N LEU A 72 -0.15 7.72 -19.40
CA LEU A 72 -0.36 9.09 -18.95
C LEU A 72 -0.29 10.08 -20.10
N LEU A 73 0.77 10.03 -20.90
CA LEU A 73 0.95 10.90 -22.07
C LEU A 73 -0.16 10.72 -23.10
N ALA A 74 -0.55 9.47 -23.39
CA ALA A 74 -1.65 9.19 -24.30
C ALA A 74 -2.99 9.69 -23.74
N GLY A 75 -3.29 9.41 -22.47
CA GLY A 75 -4.51 9.87 -21.81
C GLY A 75 -4.59 11.39 -21.76
N GLU A 76 -3.50 12.05 -21.37
CA GLU A 76 -3.38 13.52 -21.38
C GLU A 76 -3.64 14.09 -22.77
N HIS A 77 -3.05 13.52 -23.81
CA HIS A 77 -3.20 14.03 -25.18
C HIS A 77 -4.65 13.97 -25.69
N TYR A 78 -5.39 12.89 -25.38
CA TYR A 78 -6.75 12.70 -25.91
C TYR A 78 -7.86 13.33 -25.04
N PHE A 79 -7.72 13.30 -23.72
CA PHE A 79 -8.77 13.73 -22.78
C PHE A 79 -8.28 14.78 -21.77
N GLY A 80 -7.08 15.34 -21.96
CA GLY A 80 -6.50 16.33 -21.06
C GLY A 80 -6.28 15.78 -19.65
N VAL A 81 -6.48 16.64 -18.65
CA VAL A 81 -6.34 16.28 -17.22
C VAL A 81 -7.20 15.07 -16.84
N TRP A 82 -8.41 14.95 -17.38
CA TRP A 82 -9.29 13.82 -17.11
C TRP A 82 -8.74 12.50 -17.66
N GLY A 83 -8.10 12.54 -18.82
CA GLY A 83 -7.41 11.38 -19.39
C GLY A 83 -6.19 10.97 -18.61
N ALA A 84 -5.41 11.93 -18.10
CA ALA A 84 -4.28 11.65 -17.23
C ALA A 84 -4.72 10.98 -15.92
N LEU A 85 -5.81 11.44 -15.31
CA LEU A 85 -6.37 10.85 -14.08
C LEU A 85 -6.79 9.38 -14.29
N LEU A 86 -7.38 9.07 -15.45
CA LEU A 86 -7.89 7.74 -15.79
C LEU A 86 -6.83 6.84 -16.47
N ALA A 87 -5.67 7.38 -16.84
CA ALA A 87 -4.63 6.65 -17.55
C ALA A 87 -4.11 5.44 -16.78
N VAL A 88 -3.76 5.64 -15.50
CA VAL A 88 -3.21 4.58 -14.64
C VAL A 88 -4.18 3.40 -14.45
N PRO A 89 -5.46 3.60 -14.03
CA PRO A 89 -6.38 2.48 -13.90
C PRO A 89 -6.70 1.81 -15.25
N THR A 90 -6.75 2.57 -16.34
CA THR A 90 -6.99 2.01 -17.69
C THR A 90 -5.82 1.13 -18.13
N ALA A 91 -4.58 1.63 -17.99
CA ALA A 91 -3.37 0.87 -18.28
C ALA A 91 -3.27 -0.41 -17.45
N SER A 92 -3.66 -0.33 -16.18
CA SER A 92 -3.72 -1.48 -15.28
C SER A 92 -4.67 -2.57 -15.77
N ILE A 93 -5.87 -2.18 -16.21
CA ILE A 93 -6.86 -3.11 -16.77
C ILE A 93 -6.32 -3.73 -18.06
N VAL A 94 -5.80 -2.92 -18.99
CA VAL A 94 -5.25 -3.41 -20.27
C VAL A 94 -4.12 -4.41 -20.02
N GLN A 95 -3.20 -4.10 -19.12
CA GLN A 95 -2.10 -5.02 -18.78
C GLN A 95 -2.61 -6.30 -18.13
N SER A 96 -3.60 -6.22 -17.24
CA SER A 96 -4.19 -7.40 -16.60
C SER A 96 -4.91 -8.28 -17.61
N CYS A 97 -5.66 -7.70 -18.54
CA CYS A 97 -6.29 -8.43 -19.65
C CYS A 97 -5.24 -9.05 -20.58
N PHE A 98 -4.16 -8.34 -20.90
CA PHE A 98 -3.09 -8.84 -21.74
C PHE A 98 -2.35 -10.02 -21.07
N ARG A 99 -2.07 -9.92 -19.76
CA ARG A 99 -1.50 -11.04 -18.99
C ARG A 99 -2.45 -12.24 -18.92
N PHE A 100 -3.75 -11.99 -18.76
CA PHE A 100 -4.75 -13.06 -18.76
C PHE A 100 -4.81 -13.78 -20.12
N TYR A 101 -4.81 -13.02 -21.22
CA TYR A 101 -4.82 -13.57 -22.57
C TYR A 101 -3.53 -14.34 -22.89
N LEU A 102 -2.36 -13.81 -22.50
CA LEU A 102 -1.10 -14.54 -22.62
C LEU A 102 -1.09 -15.83 -21.80
N HIS A 103 -1.67 -15.83 -20.60
CA HIS A 103 -1.74 -17.03 -19.76
C HIS A 103 -2.57 -18.15 -20.42
N GLU A 104 -3.65 -17.77 -21.11
CA GLU A 104 -4.50 -18.71 -21.86
C GLU A 104 -3.79 -19.28 -23.10
N VAL A 105 -2.98 -18.48 -23.79
CA VAL A 105 -2.28 -18.88 -25.03
C VAL A 105 -0.99 -19.65 -24.75
N GLU A 106 -0.28 -19.31 -23.68
CA GLU A 106 1.10 -19.74 -23.44
C GLU A 106 1.18 -20.94 -22.48
N GLY A 107 0.07 -21.33 -21.81
CA GLY A 107 -0.01 -22.53 -20.98
C GLY A 107 1.08 -22.62 -19.90
N LEU A 108 1.59 -21.47 -19.46
CA LEU A 108 2.75 -21.42 -18.57
C LEU A 108 2.35 -21.95 -17.19
N PRO A 109 3.12 -22.87 -16.60
CA PRO A 109 2.88 -23.32 -15.24
C PRO A 109 2.92 -22.10 -14.32
N GLU A 110 1.93 -22.01 -13.41
CA GLU A 110 1.84 -20.88 -12.49
C GLU A 110 3.21 -20.65 -11.82
N PRO A 111 3.68 -19.40 -11.78
CA PRO A 111 4.95 -19.10 -11.12
C PRO A 111 4.87 -19.68 -9.70
N PRO A 112 5.88 -20.46 -9.27
CA PRO A 112 5.85 -21.11 -7.98
C PRO A 112 5.52 -20.06 -6.92
N HIS A 113 4.43 -20.30 -6.18
CA HIS A 113 3.93 -19.38 -5.18
C HIS A 113 5.06 -19.10 -4.20
N ASP A 114 5.70 -17.93 -4.31
CA ASP A 114 6.88 -17.57 -3.53
C ASP A 114 6.45 -17.19 -2.10
N ASP A 115 6.22 -18.22 -1.29
CA ASP A 115 5.82 -18.14 0.11
C ASP A 115 6.95 -17.69 1.05
N SER A 116 8.12 -17.34 0.50
CA SER A 116 9.28 -16.82 1.24
C SER A 116 8.95 -15.58 2.09
N HIS A 117 8.08 -14.70 1.60
CA HIS A 117 7.61 -13.51 2.32
C HIS A 117 6.84 -13.88 3.61
N GLY A 118 5.97 -14.89 3.53
CA GLY A 118 5.25 -15.41 4.70
C GLY A 118 6.16 -16.19 5.65
N GLN A 119 7.18 -16.88 5.13
CA GLN A 119 8.11 -17.66 5.94
C GLN A 119 9.06 -16.79 6.78
N ALA A 120 9.52 -15.64 6.26
CA ALA A 120 10.36 -14.71 7.02
C ALA A 120 9.62 -14.13 8.23
N PHE A 121 8.36 -13.72 8.03
CA PHE A 121 7.50 -13.22 9.10
C PHE A 121 7.18 -14.29 10.14
N LYS A 122 6.86 -15.53 9.70
CA LYS A 122 6.66 -16.68 10.61
C LYS A 122 7.91 -16.99 11.44
N LYS A 123 9.10 -16.93 10.83
CA LYS A 123 10.38 -17.10 11.54
C LYS A 123 10.61 -16.00 12.58
N LEU A 124 10.31 -14.74 12.23
CA LEU A 124 10.41 -13.61 13.15
C LEU A 124 9.47 -13.79 14.35
N ILE A 125 8.19 -14.09 14.12
CA ILE A 125 7.21 -14.35 15.19
C ILE A 125 7.65 -15.53 16.05
N GLY A 126 8.13 -16.62 15.43
CA GLY A 126 8.63 -17.79 16.16
C GLY A 126 9.82 -17.43 17.05
N TRP A 127 10.76 -16.63 16.55
CA TRP A 127 11.89 -16.13 17.33
C TRP A 127 11.46 -15.19 18.46
N VAL A 128 10.55 -14.26 18.20
CA VAL A 128 10.01 -13.32 19.21
C VAL A 128 9.28 -14.09 20.30
N LYS A 129 8.37 -15.02 19.93
CA LYS A 129 7.65 -15.87 20.88
C LYS A 129 8.62 -16.71 21.71
N LYS A 130 9.67 -17.24 21.10
CA LYS A 130 10.73 -17.99 21.80
C LYS A 130 11.51 -17.10 22.77
N LYS A 131 11.78 -15.84 22.40
CA LYS A 131 12.55 -14.90 23.22
C LYS A 131 11.71 -14.32 24.37
N LEU A 132 10.41 -14.12 24.16
CA LEU A 132 9.45 -13.67 25.19
C LEU A 132 9.04 -14.81 26.13
N GLY A 133 8.94 -16.04 25.62
CA GLY A 133 8.65 -17.23 26.44
C GLY A 133 9.85 -17.78 27.22
N LYS A 134 11.04 -17.23 26.98
CA LYS A 134 12.25 -17.54 27.72
C LYS A 134 12.62 -16.33 28.58
N GLY A 135 11.69 -15.97 29.48
CA GLY A 135 12.03 -15.19 30.66
C GLY A 135 13.03 -16.01 31.45
N ASP A 136 14.24 -15.50 31.57
CA ASP A 136 15.34 -16.11 32.27
C ASP A 136 14.90 -16.48 33.69
N ALA A 137 14.82 -17.78 33.98
CA ALA A 137 14.82 -18.24 35.36
C ALA A 137 16.22 -17.92 35.91
N PRO A 138 16.36 -17.06 36.92
CA PRO A 138 17.65 -16.83 37.56
C PRO A 138 17.99 -18.06 38.39
N ALA A 139 18.78 -18.96 37.81
CA ALA A 139 19.41 -20.04 38.53
C ALA A 139 20.93 -19.78 38.58
N ALA A 140 21.42 -19.70 39.81
CA ALA A 140 22.81 -19.76 40.24
C ALA A 140 23.64 -18.47 40.16
N ALA A 141 23.60 -17.67 41.23
CA ALA A 141 24.79 -17.13 41.88
C ALA A 141 24.45 -16.48 43.24
N SER A 142 24.36 -17.29 44.30
CA SER A 142 24.88 -17.06 45.67
C SER A 142 24.18 -17.98 46.67
#